data_AF-A0A3S0SA71-F1
#
_entry.id   AF-A0A3S0SA71-F1
#
_cell.length_a   1.000
_cell.length_b   1.000
_cell.length_c   1.000
_cell.angle_alpha   90.00
_cell.angle_beta   90.00
_cell.angle_gamma   90.00
#
_symmetry.space_group_name_H-M   'P 1'
#
loop_
_entity.id
_entity.type
_entity.pdbx_description
1 polymer ?
#
loop_
_entity_poly.entity_id
_entity_poly.type
_entity_poly.pdbx_seq_one_letter_code
_entity_poly.pdbx_strand_id
1 'polypeptide(L)'
;MGKLWQKITYHRHRSELFALRLALRAPLLAPLLIGAVVVFWWCIASMPVYIPIILVLESFGALGQMVLVMLAFVILFRVIPWFFGWYYIAASVMFGGTAAANARVEALAGAIHAYRARSV
;
A
#
# COMPACT_ATOMS: atom_id res chain seq x y z
N MET A 1 20.72 6.86 -0.86
CA MET A 1 19.46 6.15 -0.52
C MET A 1 18.43 6.05 -1.67
N GLY A 2 18.55 6.80 -2.79
CA GLY A 2 17.51 6.83 -3.84
C GLY A 2 17.32 5.56 -4.69
N LYS A 3 18.39 4.85 -5.07
CA LYS A 3 18.29 3.69 -6.00
C LYS A 3 17.55 2.48 -5.41
N LEU A 4 17.77 2.20 -4.12
CA LEU A 4 17.11 1.10 -3.40
C LEU A 4 15.62 1.39 -3.22
N TRP A 5 15.28 2.62 -2.79
CA TRP A 5 13.89 3.06 -2.65
C TRP A 5 13.13 3.05 -3.99
N GLN A 6 13.77 3.46 -5.07
CA GLN A 6 13.19 3.38 -6.42
C GLN A 6 12.96 1.91 -6.85
N LYS A 7 13.87 1.00 -6.53
CA LYS A 7 13.73 -0.44 -6.85
C LYS A 7 12.59 -1.09 -6.07
N ILE A 8 12.41 -0.73 -4.80
CA ILE A 8 11.29 -1.13 -3.95
C ILE A 8 9.97 -0.59 -4.53
N THR A 9 9.93 0.71 -4.85
CA THR A 9 8.76 1.38 -5.43
C THR A 9 8.36 0.75 -6.77
N TYR A 10 9.35 0.39 -7.59
CA TYR A 10 9.12 -0.34 -8.83
C TYR A 10 8.49 -1.73 -8.61
N HIS A 11 9.01 -2.52 -7.67
CA HIS A 11 8.42 -3.83 -7.34
C HIS A 11 7.01 -3.70 -6.79
N ARG A 12 6.78 -2.67 -5.96
CA ARG A 12 5.46 -2.32 -5.44
C ARG A 12 4.48 -2.05 -6.58
N HIS A 13 4.77 -1.09 -7.45
CA HIS A 13 3.89 -0.77 -8.57
C HIS A 13 3.64 -1.97 -9.48
N ARG A 14 4.64 -2.82 -9.71
CA ARG A 14 4.49 -4.02 -10.54
C ARG A 14 3.53 -5.04 -9.91
N SER A 15 3.62 -5.28 -8.61
CA SER A 15 2.71 -6.19 -7.90
C SER A 15 1.29 -5.64 -7.77
N GLU A 16 1.12 -4.34 -7.51
CA GLU A 16 -0.18 -3.67 -7.50
C GLU A 16 -0.85 -3.75 -8.88
N LEU A 17 -0.08 -3.52 -9.95
CA LEU A 17 -0.55 -3.66 -11.33
C LEU A 17 -0.98 -5.09 -11.66
N PHE A 18 -0.23 -6.09 -11.19
CA PHE A 18 -0.57 -7.50 -11.38
C PHE A 18 -1.88 -7.86 -10.67
N ALA A 19 -2.04 -7.47 -9.40
CA ALA A 19 -3.25 -7.71 -8.64
C ALA A 19 -4.48 -7.02 -9.25
N LEU A 20 -4.34 -5.77 -9.72
CA LEU A 20 -5.43 -5.06 -10.39
C LEU A 20 -5.85 -5.72 -11.70
N ARG A 21 -4.90 -6.16 -12.53
CA ARG A 21 -5.21 -6.89 -13.78
C ARG A 21 -5.88 -8.23 -13.49
N LEU A 22 -5.46 -8.92 -12.43
CA LEU A 22 -6.07 -10.18 -12.03
C LEU A 22 -7.47 -9.97 -11.43
N ALA A 23 -7.66 -8.91 -10.64
CA ALA A 23 -8.96 -8.50 -10.12
C ALA A 23 -9.95 -8.12 -11.23
N LEU A 24 -9.48 -7.46 -12.30
CA LEU A 24 -10.30 -7.17 -13.48
C LEU A 24 -10.73 -8.43 -14.25
N ARG A 25 -9.91 -9.50 -14.23
CA ARG A 25 -10.26 -10.79 -14.84
C ARG A 25 -11.18 -11.63 -13.96
N ALA A 26 -11.05 -11.51 -12.63
CA ALA A 26 -11.82 -12.24 -11.65
C ALA A 26 -12.43 -11.26 -10.62
N PRO A 27 -13.51 -10.54 -10.98
CA PRO A 27 -14.07 -9.47 -10.15
C PRO A 27 -14.58 -9.94 -8.79
N LEU A 28 -15.04 -11.19 -8.67
CA LEU A 28 -15.42 -11.80 -7.40
C LEU A 28 -14.24 -11.94 -6.42
N LEU A 29 -13.01 -12.08 -6.94
CA LEU A 29 -11.79 -12.19 -6.14
C LEU A 29 -11.09 -10.84 -5.95
N ALA A 30 -11.63 -9.75 -6.51
CA ALA A 30 -11.04 -8.41 -6.43
C ALA A 30 -10.67 -7.98 -5.00
N PRO A 31 -11.54 -8.10 -3.97
CA PRO A 31 -11.18 -7.71 -2.60
C PRO A 31 -10.05 -8.55 -2.02
N LEU A 32 -9.99 -9.85 -2.34
CA LEU A 32 -8.93 -10.74 -1.85
C LEU A 32 -7.59 -10.43 -2.52
N LEU A 33 -7.59 -10.24 -3.84
CA LEU A 33 -6.37 -9.98 -4.61
C LEU A 33 -5.78 -8.60 -4.32
N ILE A 34 -6.63 -7.56 -4.30
CA ILE A 34 -6.21 -6.19 -3.99
C ILE A 34 -5.82 -6.12 -2.50
N GLY A 35 -6.63 -6.70 -1.61
CA GLY A 35 -6.37 -6.75 -0.17
C GLY A 35 -5.05 -7.44 0.15
N ALA A 36 -4.75 -8.59 -0.44
CA ALA A 36 -3.51 -9.32 -0.18
C ALA A 36 -2.26 -8.50 -0.53
N VAL A 37 -2.24 -7.81 -1.68
CA VAL A 37 -1.10 -6.96 -2.07
C VAL A 37 -0.99 -5.72 -1.19
N VAL A 38 -2.11 -5.08 -0.87
CA VAL A 38 -2.17 -3.91 0.03
C VAL A 38 -1.63 -4.26 1.41
N VAL A 39 -2.07 -5.38 2.00
CA VAL A 39 -1.62 -5.87 3.31
C VAL A 39 -0.15 -6.30 3.27
N PHE A 40 0.28 -6.99 2.21
CA PHE A 40 1.69 -7.40 2.06
C PHE A 40 2.64 -6.19 2.07
N TRP A 41 2.36 -5.17 1.25
CA TRP A 41 3.17 -3.95 1.22
C TRP A 41 3.05 -3.14 2.50
N TRP A 42 1.90 -3.19 3.16
CA TRP A 42 1.72 -2.60 4.48
C TRP A 42 2.68 -3.21 5.49
N CYS A 43 2.69 -4.54 5.66
CA CYS A 43 3.59 -5.22 6.58
C CYS A 43 5.06 -4.87 6.34
N ILE A 44 5.48 -4.78 5.07
CA ILE A 44 6.84 -4.38 4.70
C ILE A 44 7.11 -2.90 5.04
N ALA A 45 6.20 -2.00 4.72
CA ALA A 45 6.37 -0.57 4.95
C ALA A 45 6.33 -0.20 6.45
N SER A 46 5.61 -0.98 7.27
CA SER A 46 5.47 -0.74 8.70
C SER A 46 6.62 -1.32 9.53
N MET A 47 7.39 -2.28 9.02
CA MET A 47 8.53 -2.89 9.72
C MET A 47 9.53 -1.87 10.33
N PRO A 48 9.98 -0.83 9.61
CA PRO A 48 10.89 0.17 10.17
C PRO A 48 10.28 1.04 11.27
N VAL A 49 8.95 1.04 11.39
CA VAL A 49 8.19 1.81 12.39
C VAL A 49 7.96 0.98 13.65
N TYR A 50 7.67 -0.32 13.52
CA TYR A 50 7.43 -1.20 14.67
C TYR A 50 8.68 -1.41 15.53
N ILE A 51 9.88 -1.47 14.93
CA ILE A 51 11.15 -1.65 15.65
C ILE A 51 11.40 -0.54 16.69
N PRO A 52 11.39 0.77 16.33
CA PRO A 52 11.57 1.83 17.31
C PRO A 52 10.40 1.94 18.30
N ILE A 53 9.19 1.58 17.89
CA ILE A 53 8.01 1.53 18.77
C ILE A 53 8.23 0.55 19.94
N ILE A 54 8.72 -0.67 19.66
CA ILE A 54 9.00 -1.68 20.69
C ILE A 54 10.11 -1.20 21.63
N LEU A 55 11.18 -0.62 21.08
CA LEU A 55 12.30 -0.05 21.85
C LEU A 55 11.86 1.09 22.79
N VAL A 56 10.99 1.98 22.32
CA VAL A 56 10.46 3.09 23.13
C VAL A 56 9.54 2.57 24.23
N LEU A 57 8.75 1.53 23.96
CA LEU A 57 7.85 0.92 24.93
C LEU A 57 8.62 0.27 26.10
N GLU A 58 9.75 -0.39 25.81
CA GLU A 58 10.63 -0.97 26.83
C GLU A 58 11.35 0.09 27.68
N SER A 59 11.62 1.27 27.12
CA SER A 59 12.49 2.27 27.74
C SER A 59 11.76 3.33 28.57
N PHE A 60 10.51 3.68 28.24
CA PHE A 60 9.84 4.90 28.76
C PHE A 60 8.54 4.68 29.54
N GLY A 61 8.09 3.43 29.76
CA GLY A 61 6.90 3.12 30.56
C GLY A 61 5.64 3.89 30.10
N ALA A 62 4.93 4.55 31.02
CA ALA A 62 3.67 5.26 30.73
C ALA A 62 3.81 6.46 29.77
N LEU A 63 4.95 7.16 29.78
CA LEU A 63 5.24 8.23 28.81
C LEU A 63 5.46 7.66 27.41
N GLY A 64 6.12 6.51 27.32
CA GLY A 64 6.28 5.76 26.07
C GLY A 64 4.93 5.39 25.46
N GLN A 65 3.96 4.95 26.28
CA GLN A 65 2.61 4.63 25.82
C GLN A 65 1.85 5.84 25.26
N MET A 66 1.93 7.02 25.90
CA MET A 66 1.24 8.22 25.39
C MET A 66 1.78 8.66 24.02
N VAL A 67 3.10 8.64 23.85
CA VAL A 67 3.74 8.95 22.56
C VAL A 67 3.34 7.93 21.49
N LEU A 68 3.27 6.64 21.86
CA LEU A 68 2.85 5.56 20.98
C LEU A 68 1.40 5.73 20.50
N VAL A 69 0.49 6.11 21.39
CA VAL A 69 -0.92 6.35 21.07
C VAL A 69 -1.03 7.52 20.09
N MET A 70 -0.33 8.64 20.33
CA MET A 70 -0.29 9.75 19.37
C MET A 70 0.26 9.31 18.01
N LEU A 71 1.35 8.55 17.98
CA LEU A 71 1.94 8.06 16.74
C LEU A 71 0.97 7.12 15.99
N ALA A 72 0.29 6.23 16.74
CA ALA A 72 -0.69 5.31 16.20
C ALA A 72 -1.88 6.05 15.59
N PHE A 73 -2.39 7.10 16.22
CA PHE A 73 -3.43 7.95 15.66
C PHE A 73 -2.98 8.64 14.37
N VAL A 74 -1.77 9.22 14.35
CA VAL A 74 -1.22 9.86 13.14
C VAL A 74 -1.11 8.87 11.99
N ILE A 75 -0.61 7.66 12.26
CA ILE A 75 -0.54 6.59 11.27
C ILE A 75 -1.96 6.21 10.82
N LEU A 76 -2.89 5.99 11.75
CA LEU A 76 -4.27 5.60 11.45
C LEU A 76 -4.97 6.62 10.54
N PHE A 77 -4.88 7.92 10.85
CA PHE A 77 -5.48 8.97 10.01
C PHE A 77 -4.90 9.05 8.61
N ARG A 78 -3.63 8.69 8.43
CA ARG A 78 -3.00 8.63 7.10
C ARG A 78 -3.36 7.36 6.34
N VAL A 79 -3.62 6.27 7.06
CA VAL A 79 -3.90 4.94 6.51
C VAL A 79 -5.36 4.80 6.09
N ILE A 80 -6.29 5.34 6.88
CA ILE A 80 -7.73 5.26 6.62
C ILE A 80 -8.05 5.68 5.19
N PRO A 81 -7.71 6.90 4.71
CA PRO A 81 -8.07 7.33 3.36
C PRO A 81 -7.45 6.44 2.27
N TRP A 82 -6.23 5.96 2.49
CA TRP A 82 -5.53 5.10 1.55
C TRP A 82 -6.16 3.71 1.45
N PHE A 83 -6.45 3.08 2.60
CA PHE A 83 -7.08 1.77 2.69
C PHE A 83 -8.50 1.80 2.11
N PHE A 84 -9.31 2.79 2.48
CA PHE A 84 -10.65 2.97 1.92
C PHE A 84 -10.62 3.22 0.41
N GLY A 85 -9.59 3.90 -0.11
CA GLY A 85 -9.40 4.06 -1.56
C GLY A 85 -9.23 2.73 -2.29
N TRP A 86 -8.40 1.82 -1.78
CA TRP A 86 -8.24 0.48 -2.36
C TRP A 86 -9.48 -0.39 -2.19
N TYR A 87 -10.13 -0.31 -1.03
CA TYR A 87 -11.38 -1.00 -0.77
C TYR A 87 -12.49 -0.56 -1.73
N TYR A 88 -12.62 0.75 -1.97
CA TYR A 88 -13.59 1.29 -2.92
C TYR A 88 -13.34 0.80 -4.35
N ILE A 89 -12.08 0.72 -4.78
CA ILE A 89 -11.71 0.16 -6.08
C ILE A 89 -12.10 -1.32 -6.16
N ALA A 90 -11.78 -2.11 -5.13
CA ALA A 90 -12.12 -3.53 -5.09
C ALA A 90 -13.64 -3.76 -5.11
N ALA A 91 -14.39 -3.01 -4.29
CA ALA A 91 -15.85 -3.07 -4.26
C ALA A 91 -16.44 -2.67 -5.62
N SER A 92 -15.97 -1.58 -6.22
CA SER A 92 -16.42 -1.12 -7.54
C SER A 92 -16.20 -2.20 -8.60
N VAL A 93 -15.03 -2.84 -8.64
CA VAL A 93 -14.73 -3.94 -9.58
C VAL A 93 -15.67 -5.13 -9.36
N MET A 94 -15.94 -5.49 -8.11
CA MET A 94 -16.86 -6.58 -7.76
C MET A 94 -18.30 -6.31 -8.22
N PHE A 95 -18.74 -5.04 -8.21
CA PHE A 95 -20.05 -4.60 -8.71
C PHE A 95 -20.05 -4.19 -10.20
N GLY A 96 -18.98 -4.47 -10.95
CA GLY A 96 -18.87 -4.20 -12.40
C GLY A 96 -18.35 -2.81 -12.79
N GLY A 97 -18.10 -1.94 -11.81
CA GLY A 97 -17.45 -0.64 -12.00
C GLY A 97 -15.93 -0.75 -12.16
N THR A 98 -15.45 -0.77 -13.40
CA THR A 98 -14.01 -0.94 -13.71
C THR A 98 -13.25 0.37 -13.93
N ALA A 99 -13.94 1.51 -14.05
CA ALA A 99 -13.31 2.79 -14.39
C ALA A 99 -12.19 3.21 -13.43
N ALA A 100 -12.43 3.12 -12.11
CA ALA A 100 -11.44 3.47 -11.09
C ALA A 100 -10.22 2.52 -11.09
N ALA A 101 -10.47 1.23 -11.37
CA ALA A 101 -9.41 0.23 -11.48
C ALA A 101 -8.56 0.45 -12.74
N ASN A 102 -9.19 0.76 -13.88
CA ASN A 102 -8.50 1.05 -15.14
C ASN A 102 -7.65 2.32 -15.04
N ALA A 103 -8.18 3.41 -14.45
CA ALA A 103 -7.42 4.63 -14.21
C ALA A 103 -6.17 4.37 -13.33
N ARG A 104 -6.28 3.49 -12.32
CA ARG A 104 -5.14 3.07 -11.50
C ARG A 104 -4.14 2.20 -12.27
N VAL A 105 -4.61 1.29 -13.11
CA VAL A 105 -3.78 0.46 -13.98
C VAL A 105 -2.95 1.35 -14.92
N GLU A 106 -3.56 2.36 -15.55
CA GLU A 106 -2.89 3.30 -16.44
C GLU A 106 -1.84 4.13 -15.68
N ALA A 107 -2.19 4.69 -14.52
CA ALA A 107 -1.26 5.46 -13.69
C ALA A 107 -0.05 4.62 -13.26
N LEU A 108 -0.26 3.37 -12.84
CA LEU A 108 0.80 2.44 -12.44
C LEU A 108 1.67 2.03 -13.63
N ALA A 109 1.06 1.73 -14.78
CA ALA A 109 1.79 1.41 -16.00
C ALA A 109 2.67 2.60 -16.43
N GLY A 110 2.14 3.82 -16.42
CA GLY A 110 2.88 5.04 -16.71
C GLY A 110 4.07 5.24 -15.76
N ALA A 111 3.87 5.04 -14.46
CA ALA A 111 4.94 5.15 -13.46
C ALA A 111 6.06 4.10 -13.68
N ILE A 112 5.69 2.86 -14.03
CA ILE A 112 6.63 1.78 -14.35
C ILE A 112 7.41 2.09 -15.64
N HIS A 113 6.73 2.59 -16.67
CA HIS A 113 7.38 3.01 -17.92
C HIS A 113 8.36 4.15 -17.69
N ALA A 114 7.97 5.17 -16.94
CA ALA A 114 8.85 6.29 -16.59
C ALA A 114 10.06 5.86 -15.76
N TYR A 115 9.93 4.85 -14.89
CA TYR A 115 11.07 4.27 -14.18
C TYR A 115 12.01 3.52 -15.14
N ARG A 116 11.45 2.69 -16.03
CA ARG A 116 12.24 1.93 -17.02
C ARG A 116 13.02 2.87 -17.96
N ALA A 117 12.40 3.95 -18.42
CA ALA A 117 13.05 4.94 -19.28
C ALA A 117 14.20 5.72 -18.59
N ARG A 118 14.23 5.78 -17.25
CA ARG A 118 15.32 6.42 -16.49
C ARG A 118 16.40 5.45 -16.00
N SER A 119 16.14 4.15 -16.11
CA SER A 119 17.03 3.09 -15.60
C SER A 119 17.72 2.28 -16.70
N VAL A 120 17.29 2.46 -17.95
CA VAL A 120 18.01 2.13 -19.18
C VAL A 120 18.89 3.32 -19.55
#